data_AF-A0AB37HCA4-F1
#
_entry.id   AF-A0AB37HCA4-F1
#
_cell.length_a   1.000
_cell.length_b   1.000
_cell.length_c   1.000
_cell.angle_alpha   90.00
_cell.angle_beta   90.00
_cell.angle_gamma   90.00
#
_symmetry.space_group_name_H-M   'P 1'
#
loop_
_entity.id
_entity.type
_entity.pdbx_description
1 polymer ?
#
loop_
_entity_poly.entity_id
_entity_poly.type
_entity_poly.pdbx_seq_one_letter_code
_entity_poly.pdbx_strand_id
1 'polypeptide(L)'
;MNKSVEKTVKYSLYEEELSDLSYKPTGLIDKFIFYVTRKITSTVDIDYTINIPVAAYLRGEYLCEEISESIQDDFSQRDLISILIDDFIYAIRERKLTAYGIYHEILEREHNAMKIYGTHKVPNKELICSLKRKIGLKIEIMLNDVYELEAQNIYSTSDLIQIIYCDFIQKYKTGELGNFLKELIKRFS
;
A
#
# COMPACT_ATOMS: atom_id res chain seq x y z
N MET A 1 -24.79 -3.35 -28.01
CA MET A 1 -24.52 -4.69 -27.44
C MET A 1 -23.63 -4.48 -26.22
N ASN A 2 -24.21 -4.70 -25.05
CA ASN A 2 -23.65 -4.39 -23.74
C ASN A 2 -22.31 -5.11 -23.51
N LYS A 3 -21.29 -4.35 -23.15
CA LYS A 3 -20.25 -4.80 -22.22
C LYS A 3 -20.20 -3.79 -21.08
N SER A 4 -21.14 -3.94 -20.16
CA SER A 4 -20.94 -3.61 -18.76
C SER A 4 -19.70 -4.38 -18.32
N VAL A 5 -18.54 -3.72 -18.41
CA VAL A 5 -17.30 -4.20 -17.82
C VAL A 5 -17.60 -4.41 -16.33
N GLU A 6 -17.32 -5.61 -15.84
CA GLU A 6 -17.35 -5.96 -14.42
C GLU A 6 -16.50 -4.95 -13.64
N LYS A 7 -17.16 -3.89 -13.15
CA LYS A 7 -16.60 -2.83 -12.34
C LYS A 7 -16.57 -3.31 -10.88
N THR A 8 -15.91 -4.44 -10.63
CA THR A 8 -16.00 -5.13 -9.33
C THR A 8 -14.72 -4.89 -8.54
N VAL A 9 -14.81 -3.97 -7.56
CA VAL A 9 -13.98 -3.83 -6.35
C VAL A 9 -12.49 -3.47 -6.52
N LYS A 10 -12.14 -2.52 -7.39
CA LYS A 10 -10.73 -2.05 -7.43
C LYS A 10 -10.43 -0.93 -6.43
N TYR A 11 -11.33 0.04 -6.33
CA TYR A 11 -11.21 1.23 -5.47
C TYR A 11 -12.44 1.32 -4.57
N SER A 12 -12.60 0.33 -3.70
CA SER A 12 -13.82 0.18 -2.89
C SER A 12 -14.01 1.30 -1.87
N LEU A 13 -12.92 1.78 -1.25
CA LEU A 13 -12.96 2.87 -0.29
C LEU A 13 -13.24 4.20 -0.99
N TYR A 14 -12.69 4.40 -2.18
CA TYR A 14 -12.90 5.59 -2.99
C TYR A 14 -14.34 5.68 -3.48
N GLU A 15 -14.90 4.60 -4.04
CA GLU A 15 -16.30 4.56 -4.48
C GLU A 15 -17.27 4.73 -3.29
N GLU A 16 -16.94 4.18 -2.12
CA GLU A 16 -17.70 4.41 -0.88
C GLU A 16 -17.67 5.90 -0.48
N GLU A 17 -16.50 6.55 -0.47
CA GLU A 17 -16.40 7.99 -0.12
C GLU A 17 -17.09 8.87 -1.18
N LEU A 18 -17.04 8.53 -2.46
CA LEU A 18 -17.78 9.25 -3.52
C LEU A 18 -19.29 9.13 -3.31
N SER A 19 -19.78 7.92 -3.02
CA SER A 19 -21.19 7.67 -2.70
C SER A 19 -21.62 8.52 -1.50
N ASP A 20 -20.84 8.49 -0.41
CA ASP A 20 -21.11 9.26 0.81
C ASP A 20 -21.11 10.78 0.57
N LEU A 21 -20.17 11.31 -0.23
CA LEU A 21 -20.11 12.73 -0.55
C LEU A 21 -21.23 13.20 -1.50
N SER A 22 -21.69 12.31 -2.38
CA SER A 22 -22.81 12.59 -3.28
C SER A 22 -24.17 12.55 -2.58
N TYR A 23 -24.24 11.90 -1.41
CA TYR A 23 -25.43 11.83 -0.58
C TYR A 23 -25.82 13.22 -0.07
N LYS A 24 -27.05 13.64 -0.36
CA LYS A 24 -27.64 14.88 0.17
C LYS A 24 -28.56 14.51 1.33
N PRO A 25 -28.11 14.58 2.60
CA PRO A 25 -28.93 14.21 3.74
C PRO A 25 -30.16 15.13 3.81
N THR A 26 -31.34 14.53 3.75
CA THR A 26 -32.61 15.25 3.68
C THR A 26 -33.15 15.64 5.06
N GLY A 27 -32.59 15.08 6.15
CA GLY A 27 -33.02 15.33 7.54
C GLY A 27 -31.92 15.72 8.53
N LEU A 28 -32.30 16.25 9.69
CA LEU A 28 -31.37 16.68 10.76
C LEU A 28 -30.65 15.52 11.47
N ILE A 29 -31.36 14.41 11.69
CA ILE A 29 -30.78 13.17 12.27
C ILE A 29 -29.81 12.53 11.27
N ASP A 30 -30.17 12.60 9.99
CA ASP A 30 -29.39 12.08 8.87
C ASP A 30 -28.03 12.80 8.74
N LYS A 31 -28.03 14.13 8.93
CA LYS A 31 -26.80 14.94 9.01
C LYS A 31 -25.93 14.59 10.22
N PHE A 32 -26.54 14.27 11.36
CA PHE A 32 -25.81 13.91 12.57
C PHE A 32 -25.15 12.53 12.47
N ILE A 33 -25.90 11.53 11.98
CA ILE A 33 -25.38 10.17 11.74
C ILE A 33 -24.23 10.24 10.73
N PHE A 34 -24.41 10.95 9.62
CA PHE A 34 -23.38 11.16 8.60
C PHE A 34 -22.08 11.79 9.16
N TYR A 35 -22.19 12.78 10.05
CA TYR A 35 -21.03 13.42 10.66
C TYR A 35 -20.27 12.48 11.62
N VAL A 36 -21.00 11.68 12.40
CA VAL A 36 -20.43 10.75 13.37
C VAL A 36 -19.80 9.55 12.68
N THR A 37 -20.45 8.96 11.66
CA THR A 37 -19.91 7.83 10.89
C THR A 37 -18.61 8.21 10.18
N ARG A 38 -18.56 9.39 9.54
CA ARG A 38 -17.36 9.87 8.83
C ARG A 38 -16.13 10.03 9.71
N LYS A 39 -16.32 10.37 10.99
CA LYS A 39 -15.22 10.53 11.94
C LYS A 39 -14.72 9.18 12.46
N ILE A 40 -15.64 8.21 12.63
CA ILE A 40 -15.36 6.86 13.15
C ILE A 40 -14.75 5.95 12.07
N THR A 41 -15.17 6.05 10.81
CA THR A 41 -14.65 5.20 9.73
C THR A 41 -13.15 5.43 9.47
N SER A 42 -12.64 6.62 9.75
CA SER A 42 -11.23 6.98 9.51
C SER A 42 -10.20 6.20 10.36
N THR A 43 -10.62 5.59 11.48
CA THR A 43 -9.73 4.88 12.43
C THR A 43 -9.72 3.37 12.26
N VAL A 44 -10.60 2.83 11.41
CA VAL A 44 -10.73 1.38 11.16
C VAL A 44 -9.52 0.89 10.35
N ASP A 45 -8.99 -0.27 10.72
CA ASP A 45 -7.98 -0.97 9.93
C ASP A 45 -8.66 -1.83 8.86
N ILE A 46 -8.13 -1.77 7.65
CA ILE A 46 -8.58 -2.54 6.49
C ILE A 46 -7.47 -3.54 6.14
N ASP A 47 -7.84 -4.81 6.03
CA ASP A 47 -6.92 -5.88 5.68
C ASP A 47 -6.76 -6.01 4.16
N TYR A 48 -5.51 -6.17 3.73
CA TYR A 48 -5.11 -6.40 2.35
C TYR A 48 -4.28 -7.68 2.29
N THR A 49 -4.67 -8.58 1.39
CA THR A 49 -3.90 -9.79 1.08
C THR A 49 -3.02 -9.53 -0.14
N ILE A 50 -1.74 -9.87 -0.03
CA ILE A 50 -0.74 -9.78 -1.11
C ILE A 50 -0.05 -11.13 -1.31
N ASN A 51 0.43 -11.37 -2.54
CA ASN A 51 1.08 -12.63 -2.93
C ASN A 51 2.56 -12.40 -3.18
N ILE A 52 3.39 -12.79 -2.21
CA ILE A 52 4.83 -12.51 -2.26
C ILE A 52 5.59 -13.81 -2.60
N PRO A 53 6.63 -13.76 -3.46
CA PRO A 53 7.53 -14.89 -3.64
C PRO A 53 8.08 -15.38 -2.31
N VAL A 54 8.08 -16.69 -2.06
CA VAL A 54 8.58 -17.28 -0.80
C VAL A 54 9.99 -16.81 -0.48
N ALA A 55 10.83 -16.62 -1.50
CA ALA A 55 12.18 -16.10 -1.33
C ALA A 55 12.24 -14.65 -0.81
N ALA A 56 11.25 -13.82 -1.12
CA ALA A 56 11.12 -12.48 -0.57
C ALA A 56 10.50 -12.52 0.83
N TYR A 57 9.46 -13.35 1.05
CA TYR A 57 8.87 -13.56 2.36
C TYR A 57 9.92 -13.96 3.41
N LEU A 58 10.75 -14.97 3.11
CA LEU A 58 11.78 -15.45 4.05
C LEU A 58 12.84 -14.38 4.36
N ARG A 59 13.18 -13.54 3.39
CA ARG A 59 14.09 -12.41 3.63
C ARG A 59 13.44 -11.34 4.50
N GLY A 60 12.14 -11.11 4.32
CA GLY A 60 11.36 -10.25 5.18
C GLY A 60 11.35 -10.72 6.63
N GLU A 61 11.10 -12.01 6.87
CA GLU A 61 11.15 -12.58 8.22
C GLU A 61 12.52 -12.37 8.87
N TYR A 62 13.60 -12.77 8.17
CA TYR A 62 14.96 -12.62 8.67
C TYR A 62 15.28 -11.16 9.01
N LEU A 63 14.89 -10.22 8.16
CA LEU A 63 15.07 -8.80 8.44
C LEU A 63 14.26 -8.33 9.66
N CYS A 64 13.02 -8.80 9.81
CA CYS A 64 12.19 -8.45 10.95
C CYS A 64 12.77 -9.01 12.26
N GLU A 65 13.37 -10.20 12.23
CA GLU A 65 14.15 -10.75 13.36
C GLU A 65 15.34 -9.85 13.71
N GLU A 66 16.14 -9.43 12.72
CA GLU A 66 17.28 -8.50 12.94
C GLU A 66 16.84 -7.16 13.55
N ILE A 67 15.70 -6.63 13.10
CA ILE A 67 15.13 -5.38 13.65
C ILE A 67 14.64 -5.63 15.08
N SER A 68 13.92 -6.72 15.34
CA SER A 68 13.41 -7.09 16.66
C SER A 68 14.53 -7.19 17.69
N GLU A 69 15.64 -7.85 17.32
CA GLU A 69 16.85 -7.91 18.15
C GLU A 69 17.45 -6.53 18.42
N SER A 70 17.44 -5.65 17.42
CA SER A 70 18.00 -4.31 17.52
C SER A 70 17.18 -3.38 18.41
N ILE A 71 15.84 -3.48 18.36
CA ILE A 71 14.93 -2.64 19.16
C ILE A 71 14.56 -3.27 20.51
N GLN A 72 14.92 -4.54 20.73
CA GLN A 72 14.54 -5.34 21.91
C GLN A 72 13.01 -5.45 22.11
N ASP A 73 12.27 -5.48 21.01
CA ASP A 73 10.80 -5.56 20.97
C ASP A 73 10.35 -6.34 19.73
N ASP A 74 9.11 -6.82 19.70
CA ASP A 74 8.57 -7.58 18.57
C ASP A 74 8.37 -6.67 17.35
N PHE A 75 8.92 -7.09 16.21
CA PHE A 75 8.71 -6.42 14.93
C PHE A 75 8.34 -7.43 13.85
N SER A 76 7.21 -7.23 13.17
CA SER A 76 6.70 -8.16 12.17
C SER A 76 6.75 -7.59 10.75
N GLN A 77 6.58 -8.47 9.75
CA GLN A 77 6.42 -8.04 8.37
C GLN A 77 5.22 -7.10 8.16
N ARG A 78 4.17 -7.20 8.99
CA ARG A 78 3.04 -6.28 8.95
C ARG A 78 3.46 -4.87 9.34
N ASP A 79 4.31 -4.73 10.35
CA ASP A 79 4.82 -3.44 10.80
C ASP A 79 5.74 -2.84 9.74
N LEU A 80 6.61 -3.66 9.15
CA LEU A 80 7.45 -3.29 8.02
C LEU A 80 6.63 -2.73 6.87
N ILE A 81 5.57 -3.44 6.44
CA ILE A 81 4.70 -2.98 5.36
C ILE A 81 4.05 -1.64 5.70
N SER A 82 3.54 -1.48 6.93
CA SER A 82 2.93 -0.21 7.35
C SER A 82 3.90 0.96 7.20
N ILE A 83 5.15 0.79 7.64
CA ILE A 83 6.18 1.82 7.54
C ILE A 83 6.52 2.13 6.08
N LEU A 84 6.69 1.10 5.25
CA LEU A 84 7.02 1.27 3.84
C LEU A 84 5.92 2.04 3.10
N ILE A 85 4.66 1.78 3.42
CA ILE A 85 3.52 2.51 2.86
C ILE A 85 3.49 3.94 3.35
N ASP A 86 3.69 4.19 4.65
CA ASP A 86 3.73 5.54 5.19
C ASP A 86 4.88 6.36 4.58
N ASP A 87 6.07 5.77 4.42
CA ASP A 87 7.22 6.40 3.77
C ASP A 87 6.97 6.71 2.30
N PHE A 88 6.31 5.79 1.57
CA PHE A 88 5.93 6.01 0.18
C PHE A 88 4.95 7.19 0.04
N ILE A 89 3.88 7.22 0.85
CA ILE A 89 2.90 8.31 0.85
C ILE A 89 3.55 9.64 1.28
N TYR A 90 4.45 9.58 2.26
CA TYR A 90 5.24 10.74 2.67
C TYR A 90 6.09 11.28 1.51
N ALA A 91 6.82 10.41 0.82
CA ALA A 91 7.70 10.79 -0.30
C ALA A 91 6.92 11.43 -1.45
N ILE A 92 5.75 10.89 -1.80
CA ILE A 92 4.86 11.48 -2.81
C ILE A 92 4.48 12.91 -2.44
N ARG A 93 4.05 13.12 -1.19
CA ARG A 93 3.61 14.43 -0.70
C ARG A 93 4.78 15.42 -0.64
N GLU A 94 5.90 15.00 -0.09
CA GLU A 94 7.08 15.86 0.11
C GLU A 94 7.67 16.31 -1.23
N ARG A 95 7.78 15.38 -2.18
CA ARG A 95 8.27 15.66 -3.54
C ARG A 95 7.22 16.29 -4.45
N LYS A 96 5.97 16.42 -3.98
CA LYS A 96 4.81 16.90 -4.74
C LYS A 96 4.66 16.18 -6.09
N LEU A 97 4.77 14.84 -6.07
CA LEU A 97 4.67 14.05 -7.30
C LEU A 97 3.29 14.23 -7.92
N THR A 98 3.27 14.47 -9.23
CA THR A 98 2.06 14.42 -10.05
C THR A 98 1.65 12.96 -10.25
N ALA A 99 0.42 12.71 -10.67
CA ALA A 99 -0.01 11.34 -10.99
C ALA A 99 0.90 10.66 -12.04
N TYR A 100 1.43 11.41 -13.02
CA TYR A 100 2.47 10.90 -13.92
C TYR A 100 3.76 10.51 -13.17
N GLY A 101 4.25 11.36 -12.26
CA GLY A 101 5.43 11.04 -11.45
C GLY A 101 5.23 9.82 -10.55
N ILE A 102 4.02 9.65 -10.00
CA ILE A 102 3.65 8.49 -9.20
C ILE A 102 3.65 7.22 -10.04
N TYR A 103 3.08 7.28 -11.25
CA TYR A 103 3.10 6.15 -12.18
C TYR A 103 4.52 5.67 -12.48
N HIS A 104 5.45 6.59 -12.79
CA HIS A 104 6.84 6.26 -13.04
C HIS A 104 7.55 5.67 -11.83
N GLU A 105 7.29 6.20 -10.62
CA GLU A 105 7.83 5.65 -9.38
C GLU A 105 7.32 4.20 -9.14
N ILE A 106 6.04 3.93 -9.43
CA ILE A 106 5.48 2.56 -9.34
C ILE A 106 6.15 1.63 -10.35
N LEU A 107 6.29 2.05 -11.61
CA LEU A 107 6.93 1.26 -12.66
C LEU A 107 8.40 0.94 -12.36
N GLU A 108 9.16 1.91 -11.86
CA GLU A 108 10.57 1.70 -11.50
C GLU A 108 10.70 0.65 -10.38
N ARG A 109 9.82 0.74 -9.37
CA ARG A 109 9.76 -0.24 -8.28
C ARG A 109 9.32 -1.61 -8.77
N GLU A 110 8.33 -1.66 -9.65
CA GLU A 110 7.87 -2.91 -10.26
C GLU A 110 9.00 -3.60 -11.02
N HIS A 111 9.74 -2.84 -11.84
CA HIS A 111 10.90 -3.35 -12.56
C HIS A 111 11.97 -3.93 -11.62
N ASN A 112 12.22 -3.29 -10.47
CA ASN A 112 13.12 -3.81 -9.46
C ASN A 112 12.55 -5.06 -8.78
N ALA A 113 11.27 -5.06 -8.41
CA ALA A 113 10.58 -6.19 -7.80
C ALA A 113 10.60 -7.43 -8.71
N MET A 114 10.51 -7.27 -10.03
CA MET A 114 10.59 -8.37 -11.00
C MET A 114 11.90 -9.16 -10.90
N LYS A 115 13.00 -8.54 -10.45
CA LYS A 115 14.31 -9.21 -10.26
C LYS A 115 14.27 -10.31 -9.19
N ILE A 116 13.25 -10.33 -8.33
CA ILE A 116 13.02 -11.38 -7.33
C ILE A 116 12.50 -12.67 -7.95
N TYR A 117 11.68 -12.57 -9.01
CA TYR A 117 10.93 -13.71 -9.54
C TYR A 117 11.79 -14.72 -10.30
N GLY A 118 13.01 -14.36 -10.73
CA GLY A 118 13.92 -15.29 -11.43
C GLY A 118 13.29 -15.94 -12.67
N THR A 119 13.94 -16.96 -13.22
CA THR A 119 13.45 -17.69 -14.42
C THR A 119 12.59 -18.91 -14.08
N HIS A 120 12.33 -19.18 -12.80
CA HIS A 120 11.65 -20.38 -12.33
C HIS A 120 10.30 -19.99 -11.71
N LYS A 121 9.29 -20.87 -11.77
CA LYS A 121 8.03 -20.67 -11.03
C LYS A 121 8.34 -20.69 -9.53
N VAL A 122 8.55 -19.51 -8.95
CA VAL A 122 8.76 -19.36 -7.51
C VAL A 122 7.40 -19.52 -6.83
N PRO A 123 7.29 -20.37 -5.80
CA PRO A 123 6.06 -20.45 -5.02
C PRO A 123 5.80 -19.09 -4.36
N ASN A 124 4.52 -18.71 -4.30
CA ASN A 124 4.07 -17.51 -3.60
C ASN A 124 3.50 -17.90 -2.23
N LYS A 125 3.63 -16.98 -1.28
CA LYS A 125 3.00 -17.05 0.03
C LYS A 125 2.12 -15.82 0.21
N GLU A 126 0.91 -16.06 0.72
CA GLU A 126 0.00 -14.98 1.10
C GLU A 126 0.52 -14.30 2.37
N LEU A 127 0.48 -12.98 2.35
CA LEU A 127 0.73 -12.14 3.51
C LEU A 127 -0.46 -11.19 3.67
N ILE A 128 -0.97 -11.09 4.88
CA ILE A 128 -2.04 -10.16 5.24
C ILE A 128 -1.40 -8.98 5.95
N CYS A 129 -1.71 -7.79 5.49
CA CYS A 129 -1.31 -6.54 6.13
C CYS A 129 -2.54 -5.67 6.34
N SER A 130 -2.51 -4.84 7.38
CA SER A 130 -3.63 -3.95 7.68
C SER A 130 -3.18 -2.50 7.61
N LEU A 131 -3.94 -1.67 6.90
CA LEU A 131 -3.71 -0.23 6.84
C LEU A 131 -4.90 0.49 7.44
N LYS A 132 -4.66 1.64 8.07
CA LYS A 132 -5.75 2.56 8.45
C LYS A 132 -6.53 2.91 7.19
N ARG A 133 -7.87 2.88 7.26
CA ARG A 133 -8.79 3.19 6.15
C ARG A 133 -8.40 4.51 5.47
N LYS A 134 -8.01 5.52 6.24
CA LYS A 134 -7.56 6.82 5.71
C LYS A 134 -6.35 6.72 4.79
N ILE A 135 -5.40 5.81 5.07
CA ILE A 135 -4.25 5.56 4.21
C ILE A 135 -4.70 4.77 2.97
N GLY A 136 -5.50 3.72 3.14
CA GLY A 136 -6.09 2.97 2.03
C GLY A 136 -6.85 3.86 1.04
N LEU A 137 -7.69 4.77 1.54
CA LEU A 137 -8.42 5.73 0.70
C LEU A 137 -7.48 6.66 -0.08
N LYS A 138 -6.41 7.18 0.55
CA LYS A 138 -5.42 8.01 -0.16
C LYS A 138 -4.75 7.26 -1.30
N ILE A 139 -4.41 5.99 -1.07
CA ILE A 139 -3.83 5.13 -2.11
C ILE A 139 -4.83 4.97 -3.25
N GLU A 140 -6.09 4.64 -2.97
CA GLU A 140 -7.09 4.44 -4.01
C GLU A 140 -7.37 5.71 -4.83
N ILE A 141 -7.43 6.89 -4.20
CA ILE A 141 -7.55 8.19 -4.89
C ILE A 141 -6.35 8.39 -5.82
N MET A 142 -5.14 8.20 -5.30
CA MET A 142 -3.90 8.36 -6.05
C MET A 142 -3.82 7.40 -7.25
N LEU A 143 -4.21 6.15 -7.07
CA LEU A 143 -4.23 5.14 -8.14
C LEU A 143 -5.32 5.42 -9.17
N ASN A 144 -6.45 6.02 -8.76
CA ASN A 144 -7.46 6.50 -9.69
C ASN A 144 -6.91 7.64 -10.57
N ASP A 145 -6.21 8.61 -9.98
CA ASP A 145 -5.59 9.71 -10.75
C ASP A 145 -4.57 9.19 -11.77
N VAL A 146 -3.78 8.18 -11.40
CA VAL A 146 -2.84 7.49 -12.31
C VAL A 146 -3.60 6.79 -13.43
N TYR A 147 -4.68 6.08 -13.11
CA TYR A 147 -5.50 5.35 -14.07
C TYR A 147 -6.12 6.27 -15.12
N GLU A 148 -6.64 7.43 -14.70
CA GLU A 148 -7.24 8.42 -15.60
C GLU A 148 -6.24 8.99 -16.61
N LEU A 149 -4.94 9.07 -16.26
CA LEU A 149 -3.90 9.60 -17.13
C LEU A 149 -3.35 8.57 -18.12
N GLU A 150 -3.02 7.37 -17.67
CA GLU A 150 -2.19 6.44 -18.44
C GLU A 150 -2.93 5.17 -18.92
N ALA A 151 -4.20 4.97 -18.54
CA ALA A 151 -5.19 3.99 -19.04
C ALA A 151 -4.76 2.50 -19.30
N GLN A 152 -3.51 2.13 -19.08
CA GLN A 152 -2.94 0.86 -19.54
C GLN A 152 -2.59 -0.10 -18.40
N ASN A 153 -2.27 0.41 -17.21
CA ASN A 153 -1.94 -0.40 -16.04
C ASN A 153 -2.84 -0.01 -14.86
N ILE A 154 -3.71 -0.94 -14.47
CA ILE A 154 -4.64 -0.73 -13.37
C ILE A 154 -4.02 -1.43 -12.16
N TYR A 155 -3.39 -0.70 -11.25
CA TYR A 155 -2.88 -1.23 -9.98
C TYR A 155 -3.97 -1.14 -8.91
N SER A 156 -4.17 -2.20 -8.13
CA SER A 156 -4.96 -2.16 -6.89
C SER A 156 -4.07 -1.74 -5.71
N THR A 157 -4.68 -1.46 -4.56
CA THR A 157 -3.93 -1.23 -3.31
C THR A 157 -3.05 -2.44 -2.96
N SER A 158 -3.55 -3.67 -3.12
CA SER A 158 -2.75 -4.88 -2.91
C SER A 158 -1.56 -4.97 -3.86
N ASP A 159 -1.73 -4.63 -5.14
CA ASP A 159 -0.63 -4.64 -6.11
C ASP A 159 0.45 -3.64 -5.73
N LEU A 160 0.06 -2.42 -5.32
CA LEU A 160 0.99 -1.40 -4.87
C LEU A 160 1.77 -1.84 -3.63
N ILE A 161 1.09 -2.41 -2.63
CA ILE A 161 1.73 -2.92 -1.42
C ILE A 161 2.74 -4.02 -1.79
N GLN A 162 2.35 -4.96 -2.65
CA GLN A 162 3.24 -6.03 -3.12
C GLN A 162 4.47 -5.47 -3.85
N ILE A 163 4.28 -4.50 -4.75
CA ILE A 163 5.38 -3.85 -5.49
C ILE A 163 6.35 -3.17 -4.53
N ILE A 164 5.85 -2.36 -3.60
CA ILE A 164 6.66 -1.62 -2.63
C ILE A 164 7.45 -2.58 -1.74
N TYR A 165 6.79 -3.61 -1.22
CA TYR A 165 7.42 -4.61 -0.37
C TYR A 165 8.52 -5.38 -1.13
N CYS A 166 8.21 -5.89 -2.33
CA CYS A 166 9.17 -6.63 -3.13
C CYS A 166 10.36 -5.75 -3.58
N ASP A 167 10.13 -4.51 -4.01
CA ASP A 167 11.21 -3.55 -4.33
C ASP A 167 12.12 -3.34 -3.11
N PHE A 168 11.53 -3.16 -1.93
CA PHE A 168 12.27 -3.00 -0.68
C PHE A 168 13.15 -4.21 -0.36
N ILE A 169 12.59 -5.42 -0.40
CA ILE A 169 13.35 -6.66 -0.15
C ILE A 169 14.46 -6.85 -1.18
N GLN A 170 14.23 -6.47 -2.44
CA GLN A 170 15.26 -6.53 -3.47
C GLN A 170 16.40 -5.56 -3.19
N LYS A 171 16.10 -4.31 -2.77
CA LYS A 171 17.10 -3.31 -2.36
C LYS A 171 17.85 -3.73 -1.10
N TYR A 172 17.19 -4.38 -0.15
CA TYR A 172 17.83 -4.97 1.02
C TYR A 172 18.86 -6.01 0.59
N LYS A 173 18.45 -6.94 -0.28
CA LYS A 173 19.32 -7.99 -0.81
C LYS A 173 20.56 -7.44 -1.53
N THR A 174 20.44 -6.34 -2.26
CA THR A 174 21.56 -5.74 -3.01
C THR A 174 22.42 -4.79 -2.17
N GLY A 175 22.06 -4.55 -0.90
CA GLY A 175 22.79 -3.63 -0.02
C GLY A 175 22.52 -2.14 -0.31
N GLU A 176 21.50 -1.84 -1.12
CA GLU A 176 21.13 -0.48 -1.52
C GLU A 176 20.38 0.28 -0.41
N LEU A 177 20.00 -0.39 0.68
CA LEU A 177 19.27 0.22 1.79
C LEU A 177 20.12 1.09 2.73
N GLY A 178 21.45 1.16 2.55
CA GLY A 178 22.31 2.13 3.24
C GLY A 178 21.98 2.38 4.72
N ASN A 179 21.51 3.59 5.04
CA ASN A 179 21.12 4.01 6.39
C ASN A 179 19.63 3.76 6.73
N PHE A 180 18.80 3.28 5.81
CA PHE A 180 17.36 3.10 6.03
C PHE A 180 17.07 2.22 7.25
N LEU A 181 17.81 1.13 7.44
CA LEU A 181 17.64 0.28 8.63
C LEU A 181 17.97 1.03 9.92
N LYS A 182 19.01 1.86 9.92
CA LYS A 182 19.36 2.71 11.08
C LYS A 182 18.29 3.76 11.34
N GLU A 183 17.70 4.33 10.29
CA GLU A 183 16.62 5.29 10.40
C GLU A 183 15.32 4.64 10.87
N LEU A 184 15.02 3.43 10.40
CA LEU A 184 13.88 2.64 10.85
C LEU A 184 14.02 2.31 12.33
N ILE A 185 15.15 1.75 12.77
CA ILE A 185 15.43 1.45 14.19
C ILE A 185 15.29 2.71 15.05
N LYS A 186 15.79 3.87 14.59
CA LYS A 186 15.64 5.16 15.30
C LYS A 186 14.20 5.63 15.46
N ARG A 187 13.26 5.19 14.62
CA ARG A 187 11.84 5.54 14.77
C ARG A 187 11.15 4.72 15.87
N PHE A 188 11.77 3.62 16.31
CA PHE A 188 11.25 2.70 17.33
C PHE A 188 12.04 2.71 18.65
N SER A 189 13.16 3.43 18.72
CA SER A 189 13.95 3.65 19.95
C SER A 189 13.65 5.01 20.57
#